data_AF-A0A7Y4TH05-F1
#
_entry.id   AF-A0A7Y4TH05-F1
#
_cell.length_a   1.000
_cell.length_b   1.000
_cell.length_c   1.000
_cell.angle_alpha   90.00
_cell.angle_beta   90.00
_cell.angle_gamma   90.00
#
_symmetry.space_group_name_H-M   'P 1'
#
loop_
_entity.id
_entity.type
_entity.pdbx_description
1 polymer ?
#
loop_
_entity_poly.entity_id
_entity_poly.type
_entity_poly.pdbx_seq_one_letter_code
_entity_poly.pdbx_strand_id
1 'polypeptide(L)'
;MGTYEALTSDGDAAEHVVAFARRHEGRVVLAVVPRLGTALANAALAGKASAGGVPPRDSLPIGETVWGATTLILPTSLPTALPAGTGGPRYRNVVTGESVAVVEGRLRLADVFAVCPVAMLVADGP
;
A
#
# COMPACT_ATOMS: atom_id res chain seq x y z
N MET A 1 14.32 21.98 -3.85
CA MET A 1 13.97 21.09 -4.98
C MET A 1 13.60 19.73 -4.40
N GLY A 2 12.48 19.13 -4.78
CA GLY A 2 12.04 17.85 -4.24
C GLY A 2 12.47 16.65 -5.08
N THR A 3 12.72 15.50 -4.46
CA THR A 3 13.09 14.27 -5.17
C THR A 3 11.89 13.35 -5.35
N TYR A 4 11.97 12.49 -6.37
CA TYR A 4 11.03 11.40 -6.62
C TYR A 4 11.84 10.11 -6.72
N GLU A 5 11.52 9.14 -5.87
CA GLU A 5 12.15 7.82 -5.83
C GLU A 5 11.08 6.77 -6.05
N ALA A 6 11.22 5.94 -7.08
CA ALA A 6 10.31 4.82 -7.31
C ALA A 6 10.45 3.78 -6.19
N LEU A 7 9.33 3.22 -5.74
CA LEU A 7 9.31 2.19 -4.72
C LEU A 7 9.02 0.83 -5.36
N THR A 8 9.64 -0.22 -4.82
CA THR A 8 9.49 -1.59 -5.33
C THR A 8 8.46 -2.35 -4.51
N SER A 9 7.67 -3.18 -5.17
CA SER A 9 6.72 -4.11 -4.56
C SER A 9 7.19 -5.56 -4.71
N ASP A 10 6.69 -6.43 -3.85
CA ASP A 10 6.98 -7.87 -3.84
C ASP A 10 5.70 -8.67 -3.56
N GLY A 11 5.59 -9.89 -4.12
CA GLY A 11 4.43 -10.77 -4.02
C GLY A 11 3.57 -10.84 -5.29
N ASP A 12 2.52 -11.67 -5.26
CA ASP A 12 1.74 -12.08 -6.44
C ASP A 12 1.07 -10.91 -7.18
N ALA A 13 0.69 -9.83 -6.49
CA ALA A 13 0.08 -8.65 -7.11
C ALA A 13 1.08 -7.49 -7.31
N ALA A 14 2.40 -7.73 -7.22
CA ALA A 14 3.42 -6.67 -7.27
C ALA A 14 3.37 -5.83 -8.56
N GLU A 15 3.08 -6.46 -9.71
CA GLU A 15 2.99 -5.78 -11.01
C GLU A 15 1.80 -4.81 -11.11
N HIS A 16 0.84 -4.93 -10.18
CA HIS A 16 -0.31 -4.04 -10.08
C HIS A 16 -0.03 -2.82 -9.21
N VAL A 17 1.19 -2.61 -8.74
CA VAL A 17 1.53 -1.50 -7.85
C VAL A 17 2.28 -0.42 -8.60
N VAL A 18 1.83 0.82 -8.44
CA VAL A 18 2.59 2.01 -8.81
C VAL A 18 2.83 2.82 -7.55
N ALA A 19 4.10 2.99 -7.18
CA ALA A 19 4.46 3.65 -5.95
C ALA A 19 5.72 4.49 -6.08
N PHE A 20 5.73 5.65 -5.42
CA PHE A 20 6.93 6.49 -5.30
C PHE A 20 6.95 7.25 -3.98
N ALA A 21 8.15 7.56 -3.50
CA ALA A 21 8.40 8.49 -2.43
C ALA A 21 8.73 9.88 -3.01
N ARG A 22 8.03 10.91 -2.52
CA ARG A 22 8.36 12.31 -2.80
C ARG A 22 8.94 12.95 -1.54
N ARG A 23 10.16 13.48 -1.64
CA ARG A 23 10.79 14.22 -0.54
C ARG A 23 10.81 15.71 -0.82
N HIS A 24 10.46 16.50 0.18
CA HIS A 24 10.53 17.97 0.13
C HIS A 24 10.71 18.52 1.55
N GLU A 25 11.70 19.39 1.75
CA GLU A 25 11.93 20.08 3.05
C GLU A 25 11.98 19.14 4.27
N GLY A 26 12.72 18.03 4.15
CA GLY A 26 12.86 17.03 5.23
C GLY A 26 11.62 16.17 5.47
N ARG A 27 10.54 16.38 4.71
CA ARG A 27 9.31 15.57 4.76
C ARG A 27 9.29 14.58 3.62
N VAL A 28 8.63 13.46 3.84
CA VAL A 28 8.39 12.45 2.81
C VAL A 28 6.92 12.07 2.76
N VAL A 29 6.43 11.87 1.54
CA VAL A 29 5.11 11.27 1.26
C VAL A 29 5.32 10.09 0.34
N LEU A 30 4.74 8.95 0.66
CA LEU A 30 4.67 7.81 -0.27
C LEU A 30 3.30 7.86 -0.96
N ALA A 31 3.29 7.98 -2.29
CA ALA A 31 2.08 7.80 -3.08
C ALA A 31 2.04 6.36 -3.56
N VAL A 32 0.95 5.64 -3.29
CA VAL A 32 0.79 4.22 -3.61
C VAL A 32 -0.58 4.02 -4.24
N VAL A 33 -0.63 3.49 -5.45
CA VAL A 33 -1.89 3.26 -6.18
C VAL A 33 -1.85 1.92 -6.95
N PRO A 34 -2.99 1.23 -7.07
CA PRO A 34 -3.13 0.11 -7.98
C PRO A 34 -3.16 0.58 -9.44
N ARG A 35 -2.54 -0.19 -10.33
CA ARG A 35 -2.77 -0.18 -11.77
C ARG A 35 -3.59 -1.39 -12.17
N LEU A 36 -4.46 -1.21 -13.16
CA LEU A 36 -5.36 -2.27 -13.65
C LEU A 36 -6.22 -2.88 -12.53
N GLY A 37 -6.68 -2.04 -11.58
CA GLY A 37 -7.34 -2.48 -10.35
C GLY A 37 -8.59 -3.33 -10.54
N THR A 38 -9.35 -3.09 -11.61
CA THR A 38 -10.54 -3.90 -11.95
C THR A 38 -10.14 -5.33 -12.36
N ALA A 39 -9.10 -5.49 -13.18
CA ALA A 39 -8.61 -6.80 -13.58
C ALA A 39 -8.06 -7.58 -12.36
N LEU A 40 -7.31 -6.91 -11.48
CA LEU A 40 -6.80 -7.50 -10.26
C LEU A 40 -7.92 -7.96 -9.33
N ALA A 41 -8.90 -7.10 -9.04
CA ALA A 41 -10.03 -7.43 -8.19
C ALA A 41 -10.86 -8.60 -8.78
N ASN A 42 -11.08 -8.59 -10.09
CA ASN A 42 -11.78 -9.66 -10.79
C ASN A 42 -11.04 -11.00 -10.69
N ALA A 43 -9.72 -11.01 -10.89
CA ALA A 43 -8.91 -12.22 -10.80
C ALA A 43 -8.96 -12.83 -9.39
N ALA A 44 -8.86 -11.99 -8.35
CA ALA A 44 -8.97 -12.42 -6.95
C ALA A 44 -10.35 -12.98 -6.58
N LEU A 45 -11.41 -12.50 -7.24
CA LEU A 45 -12.80 -12.88 -6.96
C LEU A 45 -13.35 -13.96 -7.89
N ALA A 46 -12.70 -14.24 -9.03
CA ALA A 46 -13.15 -15.21 -10.02
C ALA A 46 -13.29 -16.64 -9.44
N GLY A 47 -12.47 -17.01 -8.45
CA GLY A 47 -12.58 -18.29 -7.73
C GLY A 47 -13.73 -18.35 -6.71
N LYS A 48 -14.39 -17.23 -6.41
CA LYS A 48 -15.50 -17.10 -5.45
C LYS A 48 -16.85 -16.86 -6.12
N ALA A 49 -16.86 -16.58 -7.42
CA ALA A 49 -18.07 -16.54 -8.23
C ALA A 49 -18.51 -17.99 -8.48
N SER A 50 -19.72 -18.35 -8.05
CA SER A 50 -20.35 -19.60 -8.47
C SER A 50 -20.28 -19.74 -9.99
N ALA A 51 -20.00 -20.96 -10.48
CA ALA A 51 -19.79 -21.34 -11.88
C ALA A 51 -20.39 -20.35 -12.91
N GLY A 52 -19.53 -19.52 -13.53
CA GLY A 52 -19.90 -18.63 -14.63
C GLY A 52 -20.32 -17.19 -14.25
N GLY A 53 -20.20 -16.79 -12.99
CA GLY A 53 -20.54 -15.43 -12.56
C GLY A 53 -19.52 -14.37 -12.99
N VAL A 54 -20.00 -13.29 -13.61
CA VAL A 54 -19.24 -12.03 -13.76
C VAL A 54 -19.01 -11.45 -12.36
N PRO A 55 -17.77 -11.09 -11.97
CA PRO A 55 -17.50 -10.46 -10.69
C PRO A 55 -18.33 -9.17 -10.53
N PRO A 56 -18.71 -8.80 -9.28
CA PRO A 56 -19.50 -7.59 -9.04
C PRO A 56 -18.85 -6.37 -9.68
N ARG A 57 -19.63 -5.52 -10.34
CA ARG A 57 -19.12 -4.30 -10.99
C ARG A 57 -18.44 -3.33 -10.03
N ASP A 58 -18.69 -3.51 -8.73
CA ASP A 58 -18.19 -2.67 -7.65
C ASP A 58 -16.99 -3.29 -6.91
N SER A 59 -16.34 -4.31 -7.49
CA SER A 59 -15.16 -4.94 -6.88
C SER A 59 -13.96 -4.01 -6.94
N LEU A 60 -13.67 -3.36 -5.81
CA LEU A 60 -12.50 -2.51 -5.61
C LEU A 60 -11.27 -3.35 -5.23
N PRO A 61 -10.05 -2.97 -5.64
CA PRO A 61 -8.82 -3.65 -5.26
C PRO A 61 -8.41 -3.26 -3.83
N ILE A 62 -9.16 -3.75 -2.84
CA ILE A 62 -8.97 -3.42 -1.43
C ILE A 62 -8.82 -4.69 -0.58
N GLY A 63 -8.07 -4.55 0.52
CA GLY A 63 -7.94 -5.57 1.56
C GLY A 63 -7.24 -6.88 1.16
N GLU A 64 -7.24 -7.80 2.13
CA GLU A 64 -6.50 -9.07 2.08
C GLU A 64 -6.90 -9.97 0.90
N THR A 65 -8.19 -10.01 0.54
CA THR A 65 -8.65 -10.90 -0.54
C THR A 65 -7.98 -10.57 -1.88
N VAL A 66 -7.67 -9.29 -2.13
CA VAL A 66 -7.09 -8.84 -3.39
C VAL A 66 -5.56 -8.81 -3.33
N TRP A 67 -5.00 -8.29 -2.23
CA TRP A 67 -3.57 -8.03 -2.14
C TRP A 67 -2.77 -9.15 -1.47
N GLY A 68 -3.40 -10.01 -0.67
CA GLY A 68 -2.77 -11.13 0.03
C GLY A 68 -1.47 -10.75 0.74
N ALA A 69 -0.39 -11.47 0.40
CA ALA A 69 0.94 -11.25 0.95
C ALA A 69 1.74 -10.13 0.24
N THR A 70 1.15 -9.39 -0.71
CA THR A 70 1.87 -8.37 -1.47
C THR A 70 2.30 -7.21 -0.57
N THR A 71 3.58 -6.81 -0.69
CA THR A 71 4.18 -5.76 0.12
C THR A 71 4.82 -4.67 -0.72
N LEU A 72 4.93 -3.48 -0.13
CA LEU A 72 5.78 -2.39 -0.60
C LEU A 72 7.07 -2.38 0.21
N ILE A 73 8.21 -2.40 -0.48
CA ILE A 73 9.54 -2.37 0.13
C ILE A 73 9.94 -0.91 0.34
N LEU A 74 10.27 -0.56 1.58
CA LEU A 74 10.77 0.76 1.93
C LEU A 74 12.31 0.78 1.85
N PRO A 75 12.90 1.66 1.02
CA PRO A 75 14.33 1.91 1.04
C PRO A 75 14.81 2.32 2.44
N THR A 76 16.03 1.93 2.82
CA THR A 76 16.66 2.30 4.11
C THR A 76 16.84 3.81 4.29
N SER A 77 16.74 4.58 3.21
CA SER A 77 16.74 6.04 3.21
C SER A 77 15.41 6.65 3.68
N LEU A 78 14.34 5.86 3.84
CA LEU A 78 13.06 6.31 4.36
C LEU A 78 13.00 6.18 5.88
N PRO A 79 12.20 7.03 6.55
CA PRO A 79 11.96 6.88 7.99
C PRO A 79 11.29 5.53 8.27
N THR A 80 12.03 4.65 8.94
CA THR A 80 11.54 3.37 9.47
C THR A 80 11.91 3.19 10.94
N ALA A 81 12.38 4.25 11.59
CA ALA A 81 12.74 4.26 13.01
C ALA A 81 11.81 5.22 13.75
N LEU A 82 11.38 4.81 14.95
CA LEU A 82 10.65 5.66 15.89
C LEU A 82 11.42 5.74 17.23
N PRO A 83 11.13 6.75 18.08
CA PRO A 83 11.62 6.79 19.45
C PRO A 83 11.24 5.52 20.22
N ALA A 84 12.12 5.05 21.11
CA ALA A 84 11.86 3.89 21.95
C ALA A 84 10.52 4.04 22.72
N GLY A 85 9.67 3.00 22.69
CA GLY A 85 8.41 2.96 23.43
C GLY A 85 7.12 3.25 22.62
N THR A 86 7.20 3.50 21.32
CA THR A 86 6.05 3.95 20.49
C THR A 86 5.41 2.88 19.58
N GLY A 87 5.61 1.59 19.85
CA GLY A 87 4.83 0.52 19.17
C GLY A 87 5.26 0.20 17.73
N GLY A 88 6.53 0.44 17.40
CA GLY A 88 7.15 0.14 16.10
C GLY A 88 6.83 1.18 15.01
N PRO A 89 7.66 1.31 13.97
CA PRO A 89 7.49 2.29 12.90
C PRO A 89 6.14 2.17 12.17
N ARG A 90 5.49 3.31 11.90
CA ARG A 90 4.19 3.38 11.22
C ARG A 90 4.13 4.52 10.22
N TYR A 91 3.27 4.34 9.23
CA TYR A 91 2.88 5.38 8.29
C TYR A 91 1.37 5.60 8.39
N ARG A 92 0.95 6.85 8.49
CA ARG A 92 -0.46 7.22 8.41
C ARG A 92 -0.86 7.52 6.98
N ASN A 93 -1.97 6.93 6.54
CA ASN A 93 -2.63 7.27 5.30
C ASN A 93 -3.41 8.57 5.49
N VAL A 94 -3.02 9.66 4.81
CA VAL A 94 -3.70 10.95 4.95
C VAL A 94 -5.07 10.98 4.28
N VAL A 95 -5.38 10.00 3.41
CA VAL A 95 -6.68 9.87 2.76
C VAL A 95 -7.72 9.25 3.69
N THR A 96 -7.33 8.22 4.47
CA THR A 96 -8.25 7.47 5.34
C THR A 96 -8.07 7.77 6.84
N GLY A 97 -6.92 8.31 7.23
CA GLY A 97 -6.53 8.53 8.63
C GLY A 97 -5.92 7.31 9.32
N GLU A 98 -5.90 6.14 8.68
CA GLU A 98 -5.42 4.88 9.28
C GLU A 98 -3.89 4.79 9.32
N SER A 99 -3.33 4.21 10.38
CA SER A 99 -1.89 3.93 10.49
C SER A 99 -1.58 2.49 10.08
N VAL A 100 -0.61 2.34 9.17
CA VAL A 100 -0.08 1.07 8.67
C VAL A 100 1.27 0.81 9.31
N ALA A 101 1.43 -0.39 9.88
CA ALA A 101 2.68 -0.80 10.51
C ALA A 101 3.75 -1.15 9.47
N VAL A 102 4.98 -0.74 9.74
CA VAL A 102 6.16 -1.19 9.00
C VAL A 102 6.72 -2.42 9.71
N VAL A 103 6.79 -3.53 8.98
CA VAL A 103 7.36 -4.79 9.47
C VAL A 103 8.55 -5.12 8.58
N GLU A 104 9.75 -5.23 9.17
CA GLU A 104 10.98 -5.56 8.44
C GLU A 104 11.22 -4.69 7.20
N GLY A 105 10.97 -3.37 7.32
CA GLY A 105 11.12 -2.42 6.22
C GLY A 105 10.07 -2.54 5.12
N ARG A 106 8.93 -3.19 5.39
CA ARG A 106 7.85 -3.41 4.44
C ARG A 106 6.50 -2.92 4.96
N LEU A 107 5.64 -2.49 4.04
CA LEU A 107 4.23 -2.22 4.28
C LEU A 107 3.40 -3.25 3.53
N ARG A 108 2.43 -3.89 4.19
CA ARG A 108 1.49 -4.80 3.51
C ARG A 108 0.46 -4.01 2.73
N LEU A 109 0.28 -4.33 1.45
CA LEU A 109 -0.67 -3.58 0.60
C LEU A 109 -2.12 -3.88 0.93
N ALA A 110 -2.41 -5.04 1.53
CA ALA A 110 -3.72 -5.34 2.11
C ALA A 110 -4.12 -4.31 3.18
N ASP A 111 -3.16 -3.86 3.99
CA ASP A 111 -3.39 -2.88 5.07
C ASP A 111 -3.38 -1.45 4.51
N VAL A 112 -2.49 -1.13 3.56
CA VAL A 112 -2.44 0.18 2.88
C VAL A 112 -3.75 0.49 2.14
N PHE A 113 -4.34 -0.51 1.50
CA PHE A 113 -5.59 -0.41 0.76
C PHE A 113 -6.75 -1.08 1.50
N ALA A 114 -6.77 -1.05 2.83
CA ALA A 114 -7.84 -1.66 3.61
C ALA A 114 -9.23 -1.06 3.27
N VAL A 115 -9.27 0.26 3.09
CA VAL A 115 -10.52 1.02 2.90
C VAL A 115 -10.61 1.71 1.53
N CYS A 116 -9.50 2.23 1.02
CA CYS A 116 -9.46 3.04 -0.20
C CYS A 116 -8.44 2.47 -1.18
N PRO A 117 -8.74 2.36 -2.50
CA PRO A 117 -7.79 1.86 -3.49
C PRO A 117 -6.74 2.92 -3.89
N VAL A 118 -6.48 3.92 -3.05
CA VAL A 118 -5.38 4.87 -3.20
C VAL A 118 -4.86 5.23 -1.81
N ALA A 119 -3.56 5.46 -1.69
CA ALA A 119 -2.96 5.85 -0.42
C ALA A 119 -1.91 6.94 -0.61
N MET A 120 -1.91 7.88 0.34
CA MET A 120 -0.85 8.85 0.52
C MET A 120 -0.34 8.70 1.95
N LEU A 121 0.86 8.17 2.10
CA LEU A 121 1.41 7.74 3.37
C LEU A 121 2.46 8.74 3.86
N VAL A 122 2.31 9.20 5.10
CA VAL A 122 3.33 9.98 5.80
C VAL A 122 3.82 9.19 6.99
N ALA A 123 5.12 9.23 7.29
CA ALA A 123 5.61 8.64 8.52
C ALA A 123 4.89 9.28 9.70
N ASP A 124 4.40 8.46 10.64
CA ASP A 124 3.88 9.00 11.89
C ASP A 124 5.05 9.72 12.59
N GLY A 125 4.88 11.03 12.83
CA GLY A 125 5.90 11.85 13.45
C GLY A 125 6.10 11.49 14.93
N PRO A 126 7.16 12.01 15.58
CA PRO A 126 7.12 12.21 17.02
C PRO A 126 5.99 13.17 17.43
#